data_AF-A0AAV6XVP2-F1
#
_entry.id   AF-A0AAV6XVP2-F1
#
_cell.length_a   1.000
_cell.length_b   1.000
_cell.length_c   1.000
_cell.angle_alpha   90.00
_cell.angle_beta   90.00
_cell.angle_gamma   90.00
#
_symmetry.space_group_name_H-M   'P 1'
#
loop_
_entity.id
_entity.type
_entity.pdbx_description
1 polymer ?
#
loop_
_entity_poly.entity_id
_entity_poly.type
_entity_poly.pdbx_seq_one_letter_code
_entity_poly.pdbx_strand_id
1 'polypeptide(L)'
;MDMFPEKISVAVFLAAFMPDSIHEPPYVMDQDVALAKMLLRPTSLFREDLSKKSAFSKQGFGSVKRVYVVCPEDRATPVNFQRWQIETIRVAEVKEIENVDHMPMLSKPQQVCQCLLEIANNYI
;
A
#
# COMPACT_ATOMS: atom_id res chain seq x y z
N MET A 1 -4.42 -5.53 10.67
CA MET A 1 -5.77 -5.15 10.24
C MET A 1 -6.75 -6.31 10.41
N ASP A 2 -6.41 -7.51 9.92
CA ASP A 2 -7.34 -8.66 9.98
C ASP A 2 -7.68 -9.14 11.40
N MET A 3 -6.74 -9.02 12.35
CA MET A 3 -6.91 -9.48 13.74
C MET A 3 -7.77 -8.56 14.61
N PHE A 4 -7.77 -7.25 14.33
CA PHE A 4 -8.41 -6.21 15.16
C PHE A 4 -8.95 -5.07 14.28
N PRO A 5 -9.84 -5.37 13.32
CA PRO A 5 -10.37 -4.37 12.39
C PRO A 5 -11.10 -3.23 13.11
N GLU A 6 -11.78 -3.53 14.23
CA GLU A 6 -12.58 -2.60 15.02
C GLU A 6 -11.75 -1.50 15.71
N LYS A 7 -10.44 -1.71 15.84
CA LYS A 7 -9.50 -0.75 16.44
C LYS A 7 -8.90 0.20 15.41
N ILE A 8 -9.28 0.08 14.14
CA ILE A 8 -8.71 0.84 13.03
C ILE A 8 -9.80 1.71 12.42
N SER A 9 -9.68 3.03 12.58
CA SER A 9 -10.63 3.96 11.94
C SER A 9 -10.41 4.01 10.42
N VAL A 10 -9.14 4.13 10.01
CA VAL A 10 -8.76 4.19 8.60
C VAL A 10 -7.34 3.64 8.40
N ALA A 11 -7.13 2.92 7.29
CA ALA A 11 -5.81 2.51 6.83
C ALA A 11 -5.36 3.41 5.67
N VAL A 12 -4.16 3.97 5.76
CA VAL A 12 -3.59 4.86 4.74
C VAL A 12 -2.46 4.15 4.02
N PHE A 13 -2.51 4.13 2.69
CA PHE A 13 -1.48 3.59 1.82
C PHE A 13 -0.81 4.73 1.05
N LEU A 14 0.50 4.86 1.18
CA LEU A 14 1.33 5.90 0.57
C LEU A 14 2.64 5.25 0.12
N ALA A 15 3.01 5.42 -1.15
CA ALA A 15 4.16 4.75 -1.77
C ALA A 15 4.20 3.24 -1.43
N ALA A 16 3.03 2.59 -1.47
CA ALA A 16 2.84 1.23 -1.00
C ALA A 16 1.89 0.44 -1.90
N PHE A 17 2.08 -0.87 -1.88
CA PHE A 17 1.14 -1.82 -2.45
C PHE A 17 -0.03 -2.06 -1.49
N MET A 18 -1.25 -2.03 -2.02
CA MET A 18 -2.44 -2.43 -1.28
C MET A 18 -2.62 -3.94 -1.41
N PRO A 19 -2.70 -4.68 -0.29
CA PRO A 19 -3.15 -6.05 -0.35
C PRO A 19 -4.66 -6.11 -0.59
N ASP A 20 -5.13 -7.22 -1.15
CA ASP A 20 -6.55 -7.49 -1.36
C ASP A 20 -6.95 -8.83 -0.69
N SER A 21 -8.23 -8.94 -0.40
CA SER A 21 -8.94 -10.15 0.01
C SER A 21 -9.31 -11.08 -1.14
N ILE A 22 -9.26 -10.60 -2.39
CA ILE A 22 -9.68 -11.36 -3.57
C ILE A 22 -8.49 -11.97 -4.32
N HIS A 23 -7.38 -11.26 -4.38
CA HIS A 23 -6.20 -11.66 -5.17
C HIS A 23 -5.05 -12.09 -4.26
N GLU A 24 -4.33 -13.14 -4.67
CA GLU A 24 -3.04 -13.47 -4.06
C GLU A 24 -2.07 -12.28 -4.18
N PRO A 25 -1.13 -12.10 -3.23
CA PRO A 25 -0.23 -10.94 -3.22
C PRO A 25 0.46 -10.73 -4.57
N PRO A 26 0.38 -9.53 -5.18
CA PRO A 26 0.98 -9.31 -6.48
C PRO A 26 2.51 -9.42 -6.40
N TYR A 27 3.05 -10.15 -7.39
CA TYR A 27 4.46 -10.44 -7.59
C TYR A 27 5.27 -9.17 -7.94
N VAL A 28 6.52 -9.08 -7.46
CA VAL A 28 7.51 -8.11 -7.98
C VAL A 28 8.45 -8.82 -8.96
N MET A 29 8.70 -8.14 -10.08
CA MET A 29 9.33 -8.51 -11.35
C MET A 29 10.63 -9.35 -11.29
N ASP A 30 10.76 -10.30 -12.23
CA ASP A 30 11.91 -11.19 -12.48
C ASP A 30 13.15 -10.48 -13.09
N GLN A 31 13.57 -9.33 -12.56
CA GLN A 31 14.84 -8.72 -12.93
C GLN A 31 15.68 -8.49 -11.67
N ASP A 32 16.81 -9.17 -11.61
CA ASP A 32 17.82 -9.20 -10.53
C ASP A 32 17.61 -10.18 -9.36
N VAL A 33 17.05 -11.36 -9.65
CA VAL A 33 16.84 -12.47 -8.69
C VAL A 33 18.11 -12.89 -7.94
N ALA A 34 19.28 -12.87 -8.59
CA ALA A 34 20.54 -13.31 -7.97
C ALA A 34 21.06 -12.31 -6.91
N LEU A 35 21.05 -11.01 -7.24
CA LEU A 35 21.49 -9.96 -6.32
C LEU A 35 20.47 -9.78 -5.19
N ALA A 36 19.18 -9.87 -5.51
CA ALA A 36 18.10 -9.86 -4.53
C ALA A 36 18.27 -11.03 -3.54
N LYS A 37 18.48 -12.27 -3.98
CA LYS A 37 18.69 -13.42 -3.07
C LYS A 37 19.87 -13.24 -2.10
N MET A 38 20.91 -12.51 -2.50
CA MET A 38 22.08 -12.23 -1.64
C MET A 38 21.85 -11.08 -0.64
N LEU A 39 21.01 -10.10 -0.98
CA LEU A 39 20.81 -8.88 -0.18
C LEU A 39 19.46 -8.84 0.57
N LEU A 40 18.50 -9.69 0.19
CA LEU A 40 17.17 -9.74 0.80
C LEU A 40 17.25 -10.43 2.17
N ARG A 41 17.02 -9.67 3.24
CA ARG A 41 16.54 -10.23 4.51
C ARG A 41 15.13 -10.78 4.30
N PRO A 42 14.69 -11.81 5.04
CA PRO A 42 13.29 -12.24 5.09
C PRO A 42 12.38 -11.03 5.33
N THR A 43 11.73 -10.57 4.26
CA THR A 43 10.77 -9.48 4.25
C THR A 43 9.48 -10.05 3.66
N SER A 44 8.34 -9.38 3.83
CA SER A 44 7.03 -9.92 3.41
C SER A 44 6.86 -10.08 1.87
N LEU A 45 7.93 -10.08 1.07
CA LEU A 45 7.90 -10.17 -0.39
C LEU A 45 8.35 -11.54 -0.94
N PHE A 46 8.69 -12.51 -0.09
CA PHE A 46 9.06 -13.86 -0.55
C PHE A 46 7.82 -14.64 -1.02
N ARG A 47 7.78 -14.96 -2.32
CA ARG A 47 6.69 -15.67 -3.01
C ARG A 47 6.29 -16.99 -2.33
N GLU A 48 7.26 -17.75 -1.86
CA GLU A 48 7.05 -19.08 -1.23
C GLU A 48 6.39 -19.00 0.15
N ASP A 49 6.59 -17.89 0.86
CA ASP A 49 5.98 -17.66 2.17
C ASP A 49 4.63 -16.95 2.03
N LEU A 50 4.49 -16.09 1.02
CA LEU A 50 3.24 -15.43 0.68
C LEU A 50 2.19 -16.40 0.12
N SER A 51 2.59 -17.37 -0.71
CA SER A 51 1.66 -18.38 -1.25
C SER A 51 1.07 -19.30 -0.19
N LYS A 52 1.73 -19.39 0.98
CA LYS A 52 1.24 -20.16 2.13
C LYS A 52 0.30 -19.35 3.03
N LYS A 53 0.20 -18.03 2.83
CA LYS A 53 -0.70 -17.18 3.61
C LYS A 53 -2.08 -17.16 2.97
N SER A 54 -3.10 -17.35 3.80
CA SER A 54 -4.48 -17.14 3.39
C SER A 54 -4.70 -15.69 2.96
N ALA A 55 -5.60 -15.50 1.98
CA ALA A 55 -6.08 -14.17 1.63
C ALA A 55 -6.65 -13.43 2.86
N PHE A 56 -6.64 -12.10 2.79
CA PHE A 56 -7.20 -11.27 3.84
C PHE A 56 -8.72 -11.50 3.98
N SER A 57 -9.22 -11.53 5.22
CA SER A 57 -10.65 -11.77 5.44
C SER A 57 -11.51 -10.54 5.10
N LYS A 58 -12.76 -10.78 4.68
CA LYS A 58 -13.72 -9.71 4.40
C LYS A 58 -14.16 -8.99 5.68
N GLN A 59 -14.32 -9.72 6.78
CA GLN A 59 -14.74 -9.18 8.08
C GLN A 59 -13.61 -8.44 8.79
N GLY A 60 -12.36 -8.84 8.56
CA GLY A 60 -11.15 -8.19 9.07
C GLY A 60 -10.69 -7.06 8.16
N PHE A 61 -9.62 -7.28 7.40
CA PHE A 61 -9.04 -6.26 6.52
C PHE A 61 -10.05 -5.64 5.55
N GLY A 62 -10.95 -6.44 4.99
CA GLY A 62 -11.97 -5.96 4.05
C GLY A 62 -13.01 -5.01 4.64
N SER A 63 -13.16 -4.95 5.97
CA SER A 63 -14.13 -4.06 6.63
C SER A 63 -13.54 -2.69 6.97
N VAL A 64 -12.21 -2.55 6.96
CA VAL A 64 -11.51 -1.31 7.31
C VAL A 64 -11.61 -0.30 6.15
N LYS A 65 -11.94 0.96 6.46
CA LYS A 65 -11.90 2.05 5.47
C LYS A 65 -10.47 2.31 5.03
N ARG A 66 -10.26 2.53 3.73
CA ARG A 66 -8.92 2.66 3.13
C ARG A 66 -8.79 3.97 2.38
N VAL A 67 -7.69 4.67 2.59
CA VAL A 67 -7.30 5.86 1.85
C VAL A 67 -6.04 5.52 1.06
N TYR A 68 -6.00 5.88 -0.22
CA TYR A 68 -4.79 5.78 -1.03
C TYR A 68 -4.24 7.17 -1.33
N VAL A 69 -2.94 7.35 -1.13
CA VAL A 69 -2.24 8.59 -1.46
C VAL A 69 -1.35 8.32 -2.68
N VAL A 70 -1.74 8.91 -3.81
CA VAL A 70 -1.06 8.77 -5.10
C VAL A 70 0.22 9.61 -5.13
N CYS A 71 1.31 8.99 -5.57
CA CYS A 71 2.58 9.65 -5.87
C CYS A 71 2.85 9.54 -7.37
N PRO A 72 2.49 10.52 -8.21
CA PRO A 72 2.53 10.37 -9.67
C PRO A 72 3.92 10.09 -10.25
N GLU A 73 4.98 10.52 -9.58
CA GLU A 73 6.37 10.36 -10.02
C GLU A 73 7.07 9.15 -9.39
N ASP A 74 6.34 8.32 -8.66
CA ASP A 74 6.84 7.05 -8.14
C ASP A 74 7.15 6.09 -9.31
N ARG A 75 8.45 5.78 -9.47
CA ARG A 75 8.95 4.85 -10.48
C ARG A 75 8.96 3.40 -10.02
N ALA A 76 8.94 3.14 -8.72
CA ALA A 76 8.85 1.79 -8.17
C ALA A 76 7.40 1.27 -8.24
N THR A 77 6.43 2.17 -8.06
CA THR A 77 5.00 1.91 -8.20
C THR A 77 4.41 2.87 -9.24
N PRO A 78 4.48 2.55 -10.55
CA PRO A 78 4.02 3.45 -11.60
C PRO A 78 2.56 3.90 -11.41
N VAL A 79 2.24 5.15 -11.76
CA VAL A 79 0.90 5.74 -11.55
C VAL A 79 -0.24 4.88 -12.12
N ASN A 80 -0.03 4.23 -13.27
CA ASN A 80 -1.02 3.32 -13.86
C ASN A 80 -1.31 2.12 -12.95
N PHE A 81 -0.29 1.59 -12.27
CA PHE A 81 -0.45 0.52 -11.30
C PHE A 81 -1.12 1.01 -10.01
N GLN A 82 -0.81 2.23 -9.56
CA GLN A 82 -1.52 2.86 -8.44
C GLN A 82 -3.01 2.99 -8.74
N ARG A 83 -3.38 3.50 -9.94
CA ARG A 83 -4.78 3.63 -10.37
C ARG A 83 -5.48 2.28 -10.53
N TRP A 84 -4.80 1.29 -11.10
CA TRP A 84 -5.32 -0.07 -11.17
C TRP A 84 -5.63 -0.66 -9.78
N GLN A 85 -4.75 -0.43 -8.78
CA GLN A 85 -5.02 -0.85 -7.41
C GLN A 85 -6.23 -0.12 -6.79
N ILE A 86 -6.36 1.19 -7.03
CA ILE A 86 -7.50 2.00 -6.55
C ILE A 86 -8.81 1.47 -7.12
N GLU A 87 -8.85 1.16 -8.41
CA GLU A 87 -10.02 0.62 -9.10
C GLU A 87 -10.36 -0.80 -8.63
N THR A 88 -9.35 -1.64 -8.43
CA THR A 88 -9.54 -3.06 -8.09
C THR A 88 -9.91 -3.26 -6.62
N ILE A 89 -9.23 -2.58 -5.70
CA ILE A 89 -9.27 -2.89 -4.26
C ILE A 89 -10.36 -2.07 -3.53
N ARG A 90 -10.96 -1.08 -4.20
CA ARG A 90 -12.00 -0.16 -3.68
C ARG A 90 -11.57 0.57 -2.41
N VAL A 91 -11.20 1.83 -2.58
CA VAL A 91 -10.81 2.75 -1.50
C VAL A 91 -11.93 3.74 -1.17
N ALA A 92 -11.96 4.22 0.06
CA ALA A 92 -12.95 5.20 0.53
C ALA A 92 -12.60 6.62 0.09
N GLU A 93 -11.32 6.95 -0.02
CA GLU A 93 -10.82 8.26 -0.42
C GLU A 93 -9.48 8.11 -1.14
N VAL A 94 -9.22 9.01 -2.09
CA VAL A 94 -7.95 9.13 -2.79
C VAL A 94 -7.42 10.54 -2.60
N LYS A 95 -6.16 10.64 -2.17
CA LYS A 95 -5.38 11.88 -2.12
C LYS A 95 -4.25 11.77 -3.14
N GLU A 96 -3.67 12.89 -3.55
CA GLU A 96 -2.52 12.92 -4.46
C GLU A 96 -1.50 13.93 -3.96
N ILE A 97 -0.22 13.57 -4.01
CA ILE A 97 0.88 14.49 -3.71
C ILE A 97 1.77 14.56 -4.95
N GLU A 98 1.71 15.69 -5.65
CA GLU A 98 2.46 15.93 -6.88
C GLU A 98 3.96 16.14 -6.62
N ASN A 99 4.79 15.85 -7.63
CA ASN A 99 6.25 16.00 -7.56
C ASN A 99 6.90 15.24 -6.41
N VAL A 100 6.46 13.99 -6.20
CA VAL A 100 6.94 13.09 -5.15
C VAL A 100 7.23 11.72 -5.72
N ASP A 101 8.41 11.20 -5.38
CA ASP A 101 8.89 9.89 -5.76
C ASP A 101 8.37 8.78 -4.82
N HIS A 102 9.03 7.62 -4.85
CA HIS A 102 8.70 6.50 -3.97
C HIS A 102 8.99 6.75 -2.49
N MET A 103 9.70 7.83 -2.14
CA MET A 103 10.10 8.13 -0.76
C MET A 103 9.46 9.45 -0.29
N PRO A 104 8.12 9.55 -0.26
CA PRO A 104 7.39 10.78 0.05
C PRO A 104 7.71 11.36 1.42
N MET A 105 7.99 10.49 2.39
CA MET A 105 8.42 10.86 3.74
C MET A 105 9.81 11.53 3.77
N LEU A 106 10.63 11.34 2.74
CA LEU A 106 11.96 11.94 2.61
C LEU A 106 11.94 13.15 1.70
N SER A 107 11.30 13.04 0.53
CA SER A 107 11.30 14.10 -0.48
C SER A 107 10.39 15.26 -0.11
N LYS A 108 9.20 15.00 0.46
CA LYS A 108 8.24 16.04 0.87
C LYS A 108 7.53 15.77 2.21
N PRO A 109 8.27 15.65 3.33
CA PRO A 109 7.71 15.29 4.63
C PRO A 109 6.58 16.22 5.10
N GLN A 110 6.67 17.53 4.83
CA GLN A 110 5.65 18.49 5.26
C GLN A 110 4.32 18.29 4.52
N GLN A 111 4.36 18.01 3.21
CA GLN A 111 3.15 17.75 2.43
C GLN A 111 2.50 16.44 2.87
N VAL A 112 3.32 15.42 3.17
CA VAL A 112 2.80 14.17 3.73
C VAL A 112 2.16 14.40 5.09
N CYS A 113 2.82 15.11 6.01
CA CYS A 113 2.23 15.45 7.30
C CYS A 113 0.89 16.17 7.17
N GLN A 114 0.80 17.16 6.27
CA GLN A 114 -0.44 17.88 6.02
C GLN A 114 -1.54 16.94 5.49
N CYS A 115 -1.21 16.09 4.51
CA CYS A 115 -2.15 15.10 3.99
C CYS A 115 -2.64 14.13 5.08
N LEU A 116 -1.75 13.66 5.95
CA LEU A 116 -2.10 12.76 7.05
C LEU A 116 -2.97 13.44 8.11
N LEU A 117 -2.72 14.72 8.41
CA LEU A 117 -3.56 15.50 9.33
C LEU A 117 -4.97 15.72 8.76
N GLU A 118 -5.09 15.99 7.47
CA GLU A 118 -6.39 16.10 6.81
C GLU A 118 -7.18 14.79 6.87
N ILE A 119 -6.52 13.66 6.60
CA ILE A 119 -7.14 12.34 6.74
C ILE A 119 -7.53 12.12 8.21
N ALA A 120 -6.65 12.41 9.16
CA ALA A 120 -6.97 12.24 10.58
C ALA A 120 -8.25 13.01 10.97
N ASN A 121 -8.39 14.28 10.55
CA ASN A 121 -9.57 15.10 10.83
C ASN A 121 -10.88 14.56 10.21
N ASN A 122 -10.80 13.75 9.16
CA ASN A 122 -11.98 13.17 8.50
C ASN A 122 -12.44 11.85 9.15
N TYR A 123 -11.57 11.18 9.89
CA TYR A 123 -11.80 9.82 10.40
C TYR A 123 -11.63 9.67 11.93
N ILE A 124 -11.11 10.67 12.62
CA ILE A 124 -10.96 10.74 14.09
C ILE A 124 -11.79 11.91 14.59
#